data_AF-A0ABD3KXX0-F1
#
_entry.id   AF-A0ABD3KXX0-F1
#
_cell.length_a   1.000
_cell.length_b   1.000
_cell.length_c   1.000
_cell.angle_alpha   90.00
_cell.angle_beta   90.00
_cell.angle_gamma   90.00
#
_symmetry.space_group_name_H-M   'P 1'
#
loop_
_entity.id
_entity.type
_entity.pdbx_description
1 polymer ?
#
loop_
_entity_poly.entity_id
_entity_poly.type
_entity_poly.pdbx_seq_one_letter_code
_entity_poly.pdbx_strand_id
1 'polypeptide(L)'
;MAFGSVSGGIVQRTLATVIATPLVTANEKPEKFTGVGFKQWQQKMFFYLTMLNLAKYLSEVCPIISPNEQDVMTLGALEAWKHGDFLCQNYILNCLVNSLYNVYCNIEFAKQLWESLEKKYKTEDADTKKFVVAKFLDYKMMDSKSVMSQGSRITINSE
;
A
#
# COMPACT_ATOMS: atom_id res chain seq x y z
N MET A 1 7.66 74.53 -20.49
CA MET A 1 8.05 73.29 -21.20
C MET A 1 9.48 72.98 -20.79
N ALA A 2 9.91 71.83 -20.29
CA ALA A 2 9.30 70.52 -20.06
C ALA A 2 9.94 69.88 -18.80
N PHE A 3 9.22 68.95 -18.19
CA PHE A 3 9.58 68.20 -16.99
C PHE A 3 10.67 67.15 -17.30
N GLY A 4 11.71 67.06 -16.45
CA GLY A 4 12.69 65.99 -16.45
C GLY A 4 12.27 64.89 -15.47
N SER A 5 12.02 63.70 -16.00
CA SER A 5 11.42 62.55 -15.31
C SER A 5 12.42 61.77 -14.45
N VAL A 6 12.00 61.40 -13.23
CA VAL A 6 12.71 60.46 -12.34
C VAL A 6 12.38 59.03 -12.76
N SER A 7 13.38 58.26 -13.18
CA SER A 7 13.22 56.84 -13.51
C SER A 7 13.42 55.98 -12.26
N GLY A 8 12.33 55.40 -11.76
CA GLY A 8 12.35 54.39 -10.70
C GLY A 8 12.55 52.99 -11.28
N GLY A 9 13.65 52.33 -10.93
CA GLY A 9 13.87 50.92 -11.23
C GLY A 9 13.20 50.03 -10.18
N ILE A 10 12.23 49.21 -10.60
CA ILE A 10 11.58 48.20 -9.76
C ILE A 10 12.48 46.96 -9.74
N VAL A 11 12.98 46.60 -8.56
CA VAL A 11 13.76 45.37 -8.34
C VAL A 11 12.77 44.20 -8.26
N GLN A 12 12.68 43.38 -9.30
CA GLN A 12 11.79 42.23 -9.33
C GLN A 12 12.36 41.10 -8.44
N ARG A 13 11.72 40.84 -7.30
CA ARG A 13 12.03 39.69 -6.44
C ARG A 13 11.47 38.41 -7.06
N THR A 14 12.33 37.56 -7.59
CA THR A 14 11.96 36.18 -7.93
C THR A 14 11.88 35.35 -6.65
N LEU A 15 10.70 34.79 -6.35
CA LEU A 15 10.53 33.82 -5.27
C LEU A 15 10.96 32.44 -5.80
N ALA A 16 12.10 31.94 -5.33
CA ALA A 16 12.47 30.55 -5.54
C ALA A 16 11.62 29.67 -4.62
N THR A 17 10.70 28.91 -5.18
CA THR A 17 9.96 27.88 -4.44
C THR A 17 10.91 26.75 -4.08
N VAL A 18 11.30 26.68 -2.81
CA VAL A 18 12.04 25.54 -2.26
C VAL A 18 11.04 24.39 -2.10
N ILE A 19 11.11 23.38 -2.96
CA ILE A 19 10.44 22.09 -2.71
C ILE A 19 11.28 21.37 -1.66
N ALA A 20 10.85 21.48 -0.40
CA ALA A 20 11.42 20.67 0.68
C ALA A 20 11.03 19.20 0.43
N THR A 21 12.00 18.36 0.11
CA THR A 21 11.82 16.91 0.19
C THR A 21 11.73 16.51 1.65
N PRO A 22 10.69 15.78 2.09
CA PRO A 22 10.61 15.32 3.46
C PRO A 22 11.74 14.34 3.74
N LEU A 23 12.52 14.62 4.79
CA LEU A 23 13.52 13.72 5.33
C LEU A 23 12.81 12.46 5.84
N VAL A 24 12.97 11.35 5.12
CA VAL A 24 12.44 10.04 5.51
C VAL A 24 13.12 9.63 6.82
N THR A 25 12.41 9.78 7.93
CA THR A 25 12.87 9.29 9.24
C THR A 25 12.60 7.79 9.31
N ALA A 26 13.48 7.03 9.98
CA ALA A 26 13.49 5.57 10.01
C ALA A 26 12.20 4.90 10.57
N ASN A 27 11.22 5.69 11.02
CA ASN A 27 9.94 5.23 11.58
C ASN A 27 8.81 5.02 10.55
N GLU A 28 9.04 5.23 9.25
CA GLU A 28 7.97 5.16 8.23
C GLU A 28 7.96 3.86 7.40
N LYS A 29 8.96 2.99 7.54
CA LYS A 29 9.01 1.73 6.80
C LYS A 29 7.95 0.75 7.34
N PRO A 30 7.12 0.12 6.48
CA PRO A 30 6.17 -0.89 6.90
C PRO A 30 6.84 -2.09 7.56
N GLU A 31 6.15 -2.69 8.53
CA GLU A 31 6.53 -3.99 9.07
C GLU A 31 6.54 -5.06 7.97
N LYS A 32 7.31 -6.13 8.20
CA LYS A 32 7.37 -7.24 7.26
C LYS A 32 6.01 -7.93 7.16
N PHE A 33 5.54 -8.15 5.95
CA PHE A 33 4.35 -8.92 5.67
C PHE A 33 4.61 -10.41 5.91
N THR A 34 3.80 -11.00 6.79
CA THR A 34 3.88 -12.41 7.19
C THR A 34 2.87 -13.29 6.44
N GLY A 35 1.99 -12.70 5.62
CA GLY A 35 0.88 -13.40 4.97
C GLY A 35 -0.49 -13.09 5.60
N VAL A 36 -0.54 -12.46 6.77
CA VAL A 36 -1.78 -12.14 7.50
C VAL A 36 -2.01 -10.62 7.55
N GLY A 37 -3.27 -10.20 7.46
CA GLY A 37 -3.64 -8.78 7.59
C GLY A 37 -3.24 -7.95 6.37
N PHE A 38 -3.36 -8.55 5.18
CA PHE A 38 -2.88 -7.97 3.93
C PHE A 38 -3.44 -6.57 3.68
N LYS A 39 -4.73 -6.32 3.94
CA LYS A 39 -5.33 -4.99 3.73
C LYS A 39 -4.59 -3.88 4.50
N GLN A 40 -4.20 -4.14 5.74
CA GLN A 40 -3.51 -3.14 6.56
C GLN A 40 -2.06 -2.95 6.10
N TRP A 41 -1.35 -4.07 5.86
CA TRP A 41 0.01 -4.02 5.35
C TRP A 41 0.08 -3.30 3.99
N GLN A 42 -0.86 -3.62 3.09
CA GLN A 42 -0.96 -3.04 1.77
C GLN A 42 -1.14 -1.52 1.82
N GLN A 43 -2.03 -1.01 2.68
CA GLN A 43 -2.23 0.43 2.84
C GLN A 43 -0.96 1.13 3.34
N LYS A 44 -0.28 0.56 4.34
CA LYS A 44 0.99 1.09 4.86
C LYS A 44 2.07 1.07 3.78
N MET A 45 2.18 -0.02 3.01
CA MET A 45 3.15 -0.16 1.93
C MET A 45 2.90 0.83 0.79
N PHE A 46 1.64 1.00 0.38
CA PHE A 46 1.27 1.96 -0.66
C PHE A 46 1.59 3.40 -0.24
N PHE A 47 1.27 3.76 1.01
CA PHE A 47 1.63 5.07 1.57
C PHE A 47 3.15 5.29 1.57
N TYR A 48 3.92 4.29 2.02
CA TYR A 48 5.37 4.34 2.02
C TYR A 48 5.95 4.54 0.61
N LEU A 49 5.47 3.79 -0.39
CA LEU A 49 5.89 3.97 -1.79
C LEU A 49 5.48 5.34 -2.36
N THR A 50 4.36 5.91 -1.90
CA THR A 50 3.94 7.25 -2.29
C THR A 50 4.91 8.30 -1.75
N MET A 51 5.33 8.19 -0.49
CA MET A 51 6.33 9.07 0.11
C MET A 51 7.68 9.01 -0.61
N LEU A 52 8.03 7.83 -1.15
CA LEU A 52 9.24 7.63 -1.95
C LEU A 52 9.08 8.04 -3.42
N ASN A 53 7.90 8.50 -3.85
CA ASN A 53 7.56 8.79 -5.25
C ASN A 53 7.68 7.58 -6.21
N LEU A 54 7.40 6.38 -5.69
CA LEU A 54 7.48 5.10 -6.42
C LEU A 54 6.12 4.46 -6.67
N ALA A 55 5.02 4.98 -6.10
CA ALA A 55 3.69 4.40 -6.22
C ALA A 55 3.21 4.24 -7.68
N LYS A 56 3.68 5.08 -8.60
CA LYS A 56 3.36 5.03 -10.03
C LYS A 56 3.75 3.70 -10.70
N TYR A 57 4.85 3.07 -10.25
CA TYR A 57 5.33 1.80 -10.81
C TYR A 57 4.42 0.60 -10.46
N LEU A 58 3.45 0.79 -9.55
CA LEU A 58 2.45 -0.24 -9.24
C LEU A 58 1.36 -0.33 -10.32
N SER A 59 1.20 0.69 -11.17
CA SER A 59 0.13 0.77 -12.17
C SER A 59 0.65 1.00 -13.59
N GLU A 60 1.76 1.72 -13.74
CA GLU A 60 2.41 1.97 -15.04
C GLU A 60 2.85 0.68 -15.72
N VAL A 61 2.84 0.72 -17.06
CA VAL A 61 3.37 -0.36 -17.91
C VAL A 61 4.73 0.07 -18.42
N CYS A 62 5.64 -0.90 -18.56
CA CYS A 62 6.96 -0.67 -19.14
C CYS A 62 6.84 0.06 -20.49
N PRO A 63 7.54 1.20 -20.68
CA PRO A 63 7.55 1.91 -21.95
C PRO A 63 8.10 1.03 -23.07
N ILE A 64 7.35 0.91 -24.17
CA ILE A 64 7.79 0.21 -25.37
C ILE A 64 8.55 1.21 -26.23
N ILE A 65 9.84 0.97 -26.49
CA ILE A 65 10.61 1.75 -27.46
C ILE A 65 10.47 1.08 -28.83
N SER A 66 10.04 1.83 -29.84
CA SER A 66 10.03 1.35 -31.21
C SER A 66 11.47 1.30 -31.77
N PRO A 67 11.87 0.25 -32.52
CA PRO A 67 13.24 0.13 -33.04
C PRO A 67 13.70 1.29 -33.94
N ASN A 68 12.75 2.06 -34.49
CA ASN A 68 13.03 3.20 -35.37
C ASN A 68 13.18 4.54 -34.61
N GLU A 69 12.86 4.60 -33.31
CA GLU A 69 12.89 5.81 -32.47
C GLU A 69 13.88 5.65 -31.31
N GLN A 70 15.01 5.00 -31.60
CA GLN A 70 16.12 4.81 -30.66
C GLN A 70 16.96 6.09 -30.53
N ASP A 71 16.31 7.21 -30.24
CA ASP A 71 17.00 8.43 -29.83
C ASP A 71 17.63 8.23 -28.43
N VAL A 72 18.75 8.90 -28.17
CA VAL A 72 19.48 8.81 -26.90
C VAL A 72 18.57 9.21 -25.72
N MET A 73 17.65 10.15 -25.98
CA MET A 73 16.68 10.63 -25.00
C MET A 73 15.62 9.56 -24.63
N THR A 74 15.10 8.81 -25.60
CA THR A 74 14.11 7.74 -25.36
C THR A 74 14.73 6.56 -24.62
N LEU A 75 15.99 6.22 -24.92
CA LEU A 75 16.72 5.20 -24.17
C LEU A 75 16.95 5.62 -22.72
N GLY A 76 17.40 6.86 -22.48
CA GLY A 76 17.61 7.38 -21.13
C GLY A 76 16.33 7.41 -20.30
N ALA A 77 15.19 7.74 -20.91
CA ALA A 77 13.89 7.70 -20.23
C ALA A 77 13.49 6.27 -19.83
N LEU A 78 13.74 5.26 -20.67
CA LEU A 78 13.48 3.86 -20.34
C LEU A 78 14.39 3.34 -19.23
N GLU A 79 15.68 3.69 -19.26
CA GLU A 79 16.62 3.30 -18.21
C GLU A 79 16.24 3.91 -16.86
N ALA A 80 15.86 5.19 -16.85
CA ALA A 80 15.34 5.86 -15.66
C ALA A 80 14.05 5.19 -15.16
N TRP A 81 13.16 4.79 -16.07
CA TRP A 81 11.95 4.05 -15.72
C TRP A 81 12.27 2.70 -15.08
N LYS A 82 13.13 1.89 -15.72
CA LYS A 82 13.57 0.57 -15.22
C LYS A 82 14.24 0.67 -13.86
N HIS A 83 15.04 1.71 -13.65
CA HIS A 83 15.67 1.94 -12.35
C HIS A 83 14.63 2.20 -11.26
N GLY A 84 13.63 3.04 -11.52
CA GLY A 84 12.55 3.29 -10.57
C GLY A 84 11.66 2.06 -10.31
N ASP A 85 11.36 1.27 -11.34
CA ASP A 85 10.63 0.00 -11.19
C ASP A 85 11.41 -1.00 -10.33
N PHE A 86 12.71 -1.16 -10.60
CA PHE A 86 13.62 -1.99 -9.79
C PHE A 86 13.63 -1.57 -8.32
N LEU A 87 13.71 -0.26 -8.03
CA LEU A 87 13.65 0.25 -6.66
C LEU A 87 12.30 -0.08 -6.01
N CYS A 88 11.20 0.21 -6.69
CA CYS A 88 9.84 -0.06 -6.19
C CYS A 88 9.68 -1.54 -5.82
N GLN A 89 10.06 -2.43 -6.74
CA GLN A 89 10.05 -3.87 -6.53
C GLN A 89 10.88 -4.28 -5.30
N ASN A 90 12.11 -3.76 -5.17
CA ASN A 90 12.99 -4.10 -4.05
C ASN A 90 12.43 -3.61 -2.71
N TYR A 91 11.78 -2.45 -2.66
CA TYR A 91 11.12 -1.99 -1.44
C TYR A 91 10.00 -2.92 -1.01
N ILE A 92 9.16 -3.37 -1.95
CA ILE A 92 8.09 -4.34 -1.69
C ILE A 92 8.69 -5.64 -1.17
N LEU A 93 9.65 -6.21 -1.91
CA LEU A 93 10.31 -7.47 -1.55
C LEU A 93 10.98 -7.41 -0.17
N ASN A 94 11.67 -6.32 0.16
CA ASN A 94 12.31 -6.14 1.47
C ASN A 94 11.33 -6.00 2.63
N CYS A 95 10.05 -5.75 2.34
CA CYS A 95 8.97 -5.73 3.31
C CYS A 95 8.23 -7.07 3.36
N LEU A 96 8.75 -8.14 2.74
CA LEU A 96 8.26 -9.50 2.89
C LEU A 96 9.12 -10.28 3.88
N VAL A 97 8.53 -11.27 4.56
CA VAL A 97 9.32 -12.31 5.23
C VAL A 97 10.04 -13.21 4.22
N ASN A 98 11.14 -13.84 4.62
CA ASN A 98 12.01 -14.59 3.72
C ASN A 98 11.27 -15.69 2.92
N SER A 99 10.30 -16.37 3.54
CA SER A 99 9.49 -17.39 2.88
C SER A 99 8.67 -16.83 1.71
N LEU A 100 8.12 -15.61 1.87
CA LEU A 100 7.39 -14.92 0.80
C LEU A 100 8.33 -14.30 -0.22
N TYR A 101 9.44 -13.69 0.23
CA TYR A 101 10.47 -13.16 -0.66
C TYR A 101 10.90 -14.20 -1.69
N ASN A 102 11.23 -15.42 -1.25
CA ASN A 102 11.70 -16.49 -2.13
C ASN A 102 10.66 -16.94 -3.18
N VAL A 103 9.37 -16.76 -2.89
CA VAL A 103 8.29 -17.07 -3.83
C VAL A 103 8.15 -16.00 -4.90
N TYR A 104 8.39 -14.74 -4.52
CA TYR A 104 8.07 -13.57 -5.34
C TYR A 104 9.28 -12.88 -5.98
N CYS A 105 10.51 -13.22 -5.60
CA CYS A 105 11.74 -12.53 -6.02
C CYS A 105 12.04 -12.62 -7.52
N ASN A 106 11.47 -13.59 -8.23
CA ASN A 106 11.68 -13.78 -9.68
C ASN A 106 10.65 -13.05 -10.54
N ILE A 107 9.71 -12.30 -9.96
CA ILE A 107 8.78 -11.49 -10.74
C ILE A 107 9.54 -10.30 -11.33
N GLU A 108 9.32 -10.02 -12.61
CA GLU A 108 10.13 -9.03 -13.36
C GLU A 108 9.80 -7.58 -13.00
N PHE A 109 8.51 -7.24 -12.86
CA PHE A 109 8.05 -5.85 -12.68
C PHE A 109 7.34 -5.61 -11.35
N ALA A 110 7.45 -4.40 -10.79
CA ALA A 110 6.81 -4.03 -9.53
C ALA A 110 5.28 -4.17 -9.59
N LYS A 111 4.67 -3.78 -10.73
CA LYS A 111 3.24 -3.97 -10.99
C LYS A 111 2.81 -5.43 -10.90
N GLN A 112 3.50 -6.33 -11.58
CA GLN A 112 3.17 -7.76 -11.57
C GLN A 112 3.31 -8.35 -10.18
N LEU A 113 4.32 -7.90 -9.41
CA LEU A 113 4.51 -8.31 -8.03
C LEU A 113 3.34 -7.85 -7.16
N TRP A 114 2.95 -6.59 -7.28
CA TRP A 114 1.83 -6.00 -6.56
C TRP A 114 0.51 -6.73 -6.85
N GLU A 115 0.19 -6.95 -8.13
CA GLU A 115 -1.00 -7.67 -8.58
C GLU A 115 -1.02 -9.12 -8.09
N SER A 116 0.14 -9.79 -8.07
CA SER A 116 0.27 -11.17 -7.58
C SER A 116 -0.01 -11.28 -6.07
N LEU A 117 0.45 -10.29 -5.29
CA LEU A 117 0.15 -10.21 -3.87
C LEU A 117 -1.34 -9.93 -3.64
N GLU A 118 -1.93 -8.97 -4.36
CA GLU A 118 -3.36 -8.68 -4.29
C GLU A 118 -4.20 -9.92 -4.61
N LYS A 119 -3.90 -10.60 -5.71
CA LYS A 119 -4.65 -11.77 -6.16
C LYS A 119 -4.68 -12.89 -5.11
N LYS A 120 -3.56 -13.11 -4.41
CA LYS A 120 -3.46 -14.19 -3.43
C LYS A 120 -4.11 -13.83 -2.09
N TYR A 121 -3.82 -12.65 -1.57
CA TYR A 121 -4.12 -12.33 -0.17
C TYR A 121 -5.38 -11.49 0.04
N LYS A 122 -5.91 -10.83 -1.02
CA LYS A 122 -7.15 -10.05 -0.92
C LYS A 122 -8.38 -10.93 -0.71
N THR A 123 -8.39 -12.15 -1.26
CA THR A 123 -9.45 -13.15 -1.07
C THR A 123 -9.33 -13.85 0.29
N GLU A 124 -8.11 -14.23 0.67
CA GLU A 124 -7.82 -14.92 1.94
C GLU A 124 -8.19 -14.08 3.19
N ASP A 125 -7.95 -12.77 3.14
CA ASP A 125 -8.38 -11.83 4.20
C ASP A 125 -9.92 -11.78 4.35
N ALA A 126 -10.67 -11.94 3.25
CA ALA A 126 -12.13 -11.95 3.28
C ALA A 126 -12.68 -13.26 3.86
N ASP A 127 -12.08 -14.39 3.48
CA ASP A 127 -12.46 -15.72 3.96
C ASP A 127 -12.14 -15.89 5.45
N THR A 128 -10.98 -15.42 5.91
CA THR A 128 -10.59 -15.46 7.32
C THR A 128 -11.54 -14.64 8.19
N LYS A 129 -11.95 -13.45 7.74
CA LYS A 129 -12.93 -12.61 8.46
C LYS A 129 -14.29 -13.28 8.56
N LYS A 130 -14.75 -13.94 7.50
CA LYS A 130 -16.01 -14.70 7.50
C LYS A 130 -15.99 -15.83 8.53
N PHE A 131 -14.85 -16.51 8.67
CA PHE A 131 -14.70 -17.59 9.65
C PHE A 131 -14.67 -17.09 11.10
N VAL A 132 -13.98 -15.98 11.38
CA VAL A 132 -13.96 -15.39 12.74
C VAL A 132 -15.34 -14.92 13.17
N VAL A 133 -16.10 -14.29 12.27
CA VAL A 133 -17.48 -13.86 12.56
C VAL A 133 -18.38 -15.08 12.82
N ALA A 134 -18.28 -16.14 12.02
CA ALA A 134 -19.04 -17.37 12.25
C ALA A 134 -18.72 -18.00 13.61
N LYS A 135 -17.44 -18.10 13.98
CA LYS A 135 -17.01 -18.62 15.29
C LYS A 135 -17.49 -17.75 16.47
N PHE A 136 -17.48 -16.43 16.31
CA PHE A 136 -18.00 -15.51 17.33
C PHE A 136 -19.52 -15.66 17.50
N LEU A 137 -20.26 -15.83 16.40
CA LEU A 137 -21.70 -16.09 16.44
C LEU A 137 -22.01 -17.45 17.06
N ASP A 138 -21.27 -18.50 16.73
CA ASP A 138 -21.40 -19.83 17.35
C ASP A 138 -21.13 -19.78 18.86
N TYR A 139 -20.09 -19.03 19.27
CA TYR A 139 -19.79 -18.79 20.68
C TYR A 139 -20.96 -18.09 21.38
N LYS A 140 -21.49 -16.99 20.82
CA LYS A 140 -22.68 -16.31 21.35
C LYS A 140 -23.92 -17.21 21.41
N MET A 141 -24.11 -18.12 20.45
CA MET A 141 -25.24 -19.07 20.45
C MET A 141 -25.07 -20.19 21.49
N MET A 142 -23.85 -20.66 21.75
CA MET A 142 -23.56 -21.66 22.78
C MET A 142 -23.67 -21.08 24.20
N ASP A 143 -23.18 -19.86 24.42
CA ASP A 143 -23.23 -19.19 25.73
C ASP A 143 -24.67 -18.79 26.13
N SER A 144 -25.56 -18.61 25.13
CA SER A 144 -26.97 -18.24 25.34
C SER A 144 -27.89 -19.44 25.64
N LYS A 145 -27.40 -20.68 25.70
CA LYS A 145 -28.22 -21.89 25.89
C LYS A 145 -28.27 -22.46 27.31
N SER A 146 -27.72 -21.82 28.35
CA SER A 146 -27.76 -22.35 29.74
C SER A 146 -28.52 -21.53 30.79
N VAL A 147 -29.33 -20.54 30.43
CA VAL A 147 -30.15 -19.77 31.41
C VAL A 147 -31.63 -20.18 31.40
N MET A 148 -31.96 -21.44 31.11
CA MET A 148 -33.32 -21.97 31.35
C MET A 148 -33.29 -23.44 31.76
N SER A 149 -32.67 -23.75 32.90
CA SER A 149 -32.98 -25.00 33.61
C SER A 149 -32.74 -24.85 35.11
N GLN A 150 -33.55 -24.00 35.75
CA GLN A 150 -33.83 -24.11 37.17
C GLN A 150 -35.19 -23.45 37.47
N GLY A 151 -36.24 -24.12 37.01
CA GLY A 151 -37.59 -23.93 37.50
C GLY A 151 -38.11 -25.30 37.89
N SER A 152 -37.78 -25.76 39.09
CA SER A 152 -38.28 -27.02 39.63
C SER A 152 -39.81 -26.99 39.60
N ARG A 153 -40.39 -27.85 38.76
CA ARG A 153 -41.80 -28.24 38.83
C ARG A 153 -42.03 -28.86 40.20
N ILE A 154 -42.77 -28.17 41.07
CA ILE A 154 -43.47 -28.80 42.19
C ILE A 154 -44.95 -28.73 41.85
N THR A 155 -45.48 -29.84 41.38
CA THR A 155 -46.91 -30.15 41.46
C THR A 155 -47.02 -31.26 42.48
N ILE A 156 -47.66 -30.98 43.62
CA ILE A 156 -48.29 -31.99 44.47
C ILE A 156 -49.69 -31.47 44.83
N ASN A 157 -50.63 -32.38 44.66
CA ASN A 157 -52.07 -32.22 44.64
C ASN A 157 -52.70 -32.16 46.04
N SER A 158 -53.95 -31.67 46.05
CA SER A 158 -55.13 -32.13 46.84
C SER A 158 -54.99 -32.35 48.35
N GLU A 159 -55.73 -31.54 49.12
CA GLU A 159 -57.03 -31.92 49.74
C GLU A 159 -57.85 -30.66 50.05
#